data_AF-A0A6L3X576-F1
#
_entry.id   AF-A0A6L3X576-F1
#
_cell.length_a   1.000
_cell.length_b   1.000
_cell.length_c   1.000
_cell.angle_alpha   90.00
_cell.angle_beta   90.00
_cell.angle_gamma   90.00
#
_symmetry.space_group_name_H-M   'P 1'
#
loop_
_entity.id
_entity.type
_entity.pdbx_description
1 polymer ?
#
loop_
_entity_poly.entity_id
_entity_poly.type
_entity_poly.pdbx_seq_one_letter_code
_entity_poly.pdbx_strand_id
1 'polypeptide(L)'
;CPGNTRVTGDKNPDYQGTFVFTNDFAALMTDTPDAPESHDPLMRCESARGTSRVICFSPDHSKTLPELSVEALKEVVSTWQAQTAELGQSYPWVQVFENKGAAMGCSNPHPHGQIWANSFLPNEAEREDRLQKAYFAQNGSPMLVDYTQRELADGSRTVVETEHWLAVVPYWAAWPFETLLLPKAHVQRITELSDAQRDDLALALKKLTSRYDNLFQCSFPYSCLCYTSP
;
A
#
# COMPACT_ATOMS: atom_id res chain seq x y z
N CYS A 1 8.72 15.03 -11.69
CA CYS A 1 10.19 15.11 -11.81
C CYS A 1 10.74 16.26 -10.96
N PRO A 2 11.98 16.13 -10.46
CA PRO A 2 12.68 17.18 -9.72
C PRO A 2 12.77 18.46 -10.53
N GLY A 3 12.64 19.62 -9.88
CA GLY A 3 12.75 20.94 -10.51
C GLY A 3 11.59 21.35 -11.43
N ASN A 4 10.71 20.43 -11.82
CA ASN A 4 9.55 20.73 -12.66
C ASN A 4 8.43 21.43 -11.88
N THR A 5 7.71 22.29 -12.57
CA THR A 5 6.48 22.91 -12.07
C THR A 5 5.30 21.95 -12.20
N ARG A 6 4.50 21.81 -11.14
CA ARG A 6 3.22 21.10 -11.11
C ARG A 6 2.13 21.91 -11.82
N VAL A 7 1.00 21.29 -12.08
CA VAL A 7 -0.13 21.93 -12.79
C VAL A 7 -0.70 23.14 -12.04
N THR A 8 -0.55 23.16 -10.71
CA THR A 8 -0.95 24.28 -9.83
C THR A 8 0.03 25.46 -9.83
N GLY A 9 1.20 25.32 -10.45
CA GLY A 9 2.27 26.32 -10.42
C GLY A 9 3.32 26.08 -9.33
N ASP A 10 3.12 25.12 -8.43
CA ASP A 10 4.09 24.76 -7.40
C ASP A 10 5.34 24.12 -8.04
N LYS A 11 6.53 24.47 -7.59
CA LYS A 11 7.77 23.88 -8.07
C LYS A 11 8.18 22.69 -7.21
N ASN A 12 8.41 21.53 -7.82
CA ASN A 12 8.99 20.40 -7.11
C ASN A 12 10.44 20.73 -6.71
N PRO A 13 10.88 20.34 -5.50
CA PRO A 13 12.27 20.48 -5.10
C PRO A 13 13.18 19.62 -5.99
N ASP A 14 14.49 19.87 -5.92
CA ASP A 14 15.51 19.04 -6.58
C ASP A 14 15.80 17.77 -5.76
N TYR A 15 14.75 16.99 -5.46
CA TYR A 15 14.81 15.80 -4.62
C TYR A 15 15.65 14.69 -5.27
N GLN A 16 16.38 13.92 -4.45
CA GLN A 16 17.29 12.86 -4.91
C GLN A 16 16.81 11.44 -4.56
N GLY A 17 15.80 11.30 -3.70
CA GLY A 17 15.21 10.03 -3.29
C GLY A 17 13.70 10.05 -3.46
N THR A 18 12.97 9.62 -2.43
CA THR A 18 11.51 9.78 -2.41
C THR A 18 11.11 11.25 -2.23
N PHE A 19 9.94 11.61 -2.75
CA PHE A 19 9.35 12.93 -2.52
C PHE A 19 7.85 12.80 -2.31
N VAL A 20 7.36 13.39 -1.22
CA VAL A 20 5.95 13.38 -0.86
C VAL A 20 5.38 14.79 -0.90
N PHE A 21 4.22 14.94 -1.49
CA PHE A 21 3.46 16.18 -1.49
C PHE A 21 1.96 15.89 -1.39
N THR A 22 1.19 16.83 -0.84
CA THR A 22 -0.27 16.78 -0.86
C THR A 22 -0.75 16.83 -2.30
N ASN A 23 -1.66 15.93 -2.67
CA ASN A 23 -2.18 15.84 -4.02
C ASN A 23 -2.89 17.16 -4.40
N ASP A 24 -2.51 17.73 -5.54
CA ASP A 24 -3.09 18.97 -6.09
C ASP A 24 -4.62 18.84 -6.30
N PHE A 25 -5.12 17.62 -6.49
CA PHE A 25 -6.53 17.27 -6.60
C PHE A 25 -6.90 16.18 -5.58
N ALA A 26 -6.74 16.48 -4.29
CA ALA A 26 -7.04 15.54 -3.23
C ALA A 26 -8.51 15.08 -3.25
N ALA A 27 -8.73 13.78 -3.08
CA ALA A 27 -10.07 13.18 -3.05
C ALA A 27 -10.80 13.45 -1.72
N LEU A 28 -10.04 13.72 -0.65
CA LEU A 28 -10.55 14.11 0.66
C LEU A 28 -9.85 15.38 1.14
N MET A 29 -10.60 16.25 1.81
CA MET A 29 -10.10 17.47 2.44
C MET A 29 -10.33 17.42 3.95
N THR A 30 -9.41 18.02 4.71
CA THR A 30 -9.40 17.94 6.18
C THR A 30 -10.54 18.73 6.83
N ASP A 31 -11.02 19.76 6.15
CA ASP A 31 -11.99 20.75 6.60
C ASP A 31 -13.35 20.63 5.88
N THR A 32 -13.61 19.49 5.24
CA THR A 32 -14.91 19.21 4.61
C THR A 32 -16.02 19.35 5.68
N PRO A 33 -17.08 20.15 5.42
CA PRO A 33 -18.20 20.28 6.36
C PRO A 33 -18.86 18.93 6.63
N ASP A 34 -19.47 18.81 7.81
CA ASP A 34 -20.20 17.58 8.13
C ASP A 34 -21.39 17.38 7.18
N ALA A 35 -21.59 16.13 6.76
CA ALA A 35 -22.76 15.74 5.99
C ALA A 35 -24.02 15.82 6.88
N PRO A 36 -25.20 16.10 6.31
CA PRO A 36 -26.43 16.14 7.09
C PRO A 36 -26.72 14.77 7.73
N GLU A 37 -27.01 14.76 9.02
CA GLU A 37 -27.45 13.55 9.71
C GLU A 37 -28.81 13.09 9.15
N SER A 38 -28.91 11.81 8.81
CA SER A 38 -30.14 11.18 8.35
C SER A 38 -30.30 9.81 9.00
N HIS A 39 -31.51 9.50 9.43
CA HIS A 39 -31.91 8.16 9.88
C HIS A 39 -32.76 7.43 8.83
N ASP A 40 -32.80 7.94 7.59
CA ASP A 40 -33.54 7.30 6.51
C ASP A 40 -32.92 5.92 6.20
N PRO A 41 -33.72 4.84 6.19
CA PRO A 41 -33.23 3.49 5.98
C PRO A 41 -32.80 3.20 4.52
N LEU A 42 -33.16 4.07 3.57
CA LEU A 42 -32.90 3.91 2.14
C LEU A 42 -31.85 4.90 1.63
N MET A 43 -31.88 6.15 2.11
CA MET A 43 -31.06 7.25 1.60
C MET A 43 -30.26 7.92 2.72
N ARG A 44 -29.08 7.36 2.99
CA ARG A 44 -28.15 7.85 4.01
C ARG A 44 -26.83 8.34 3.40
N CYS A 45 -26.22 9.31 4.07
CA CYS A 45 -24.87 9.80 3.79
C CYS A 45 -24.12 10.02 5.11
N GLU A 46 -22.80 9.99 5.05
CA GLU A 46 -21.92 10.23 6.19
C GLU A 46 -20.80 11.20 5.81
N SER A 47 -20.24 11.90 6.79
CA SER A 47 -19.12 12.81 6.59
C SER A 47 -17.87 12.05 6.12
N ALA A 48 -17.17 12.59 5.13
CA ALA A 48 -15.92 12.04 4.63
C ALA A 48 -14.82 13.12 4.65
N ARG A 49 -14.01 13.11 5.70
CA ARG A 49 -12.80 13.96 5.83
C ARG A 49 -11.54 13.13 5.70
N GLY A 50 -10.46 13.76 5.27
CA GLY A 50 -9.21 13.07 5.03
C GLY A 50 -8.17 13.92 4.35
N THR A 51 -7.13 13.27 3.85
CA THR A 51 -6.14 13.89 2.95
C THR A 51 -5.62 12.88 1.94
N SER A 52 -5.11 13.37 0.82
CA SER A 52 -4.47 12.56 -0.22
C SER A 52 -3.05 13.08 -0.47
N ARG A 53 -2.06 12.20 -0.42
CA ARG A 53 -0.66 12.49 -0.74
C ARG A 53 -0.19 11.65 -1.92
N VAL A 54 0.74 12.19 -2.69
CA VAL A 54 1.46 11.50 -3.76
C VAL A 54 2.89 11.25 -3.30
N ILE A 55 3.42 10.05 -3.55
CA ILE A 55 4.81 9.68 -3.27
C ILE A 55 5.52 9.40 -4.59
N CYS A 56 6.44 10.25 -5.02
CA CYS A 56 7.39 9.87 -6.07
C CYS A 56 8.41 8.89 -5.48
N PHE A 57 8.62 7.73 -6.10
CA PHE A 57 9.55 6.72 -5.58
C PHE A 57 11.02 7.09 -5.77
N SER A 58 11.32 7.83 -6.83
CA SER A 58 12.68 8.30 -7.13
C SER A 58 12.64 9.52 -8.07
N PRO A 59 13.76 10.24 -8.27
CA PRO A 59 13.86 11.29 -9.29
C PRO A 59 13.85 10.73 -10.71
N ASP A 60 14.22 9.46 -10.90
CA ASP A 60 14.32 8.80 -12.20
C ASP A 60 12.92 8.46 -12.72
N HIS A 61 12.50 9.19 -13.76
CA HIS A 61 11.20 9.00 -14.40
C HIS A 61 11.05 7.65 -15.11
N SER A 62 12.17 6.99 -15.43
CA SER A 62 12.18 5.80 -16.27
C SER A 62 12.16 4.48 -15.49
N LYS A 63 12.43 4.50 -14.17
CA LYS A 63 12.63 3.28 -13.37
C LYS A 63 11.47 2.99 -12.44
N THR A 64 10.78 1.89 -12.72
CA THR A 64 9.75 1.33 -11.85
C THR A 64 10.36 0.55 -10.67
N LEU A 65 9.55 0.14 -9.69
CA LEU A 65 10.02 -0.60 -8.51
C LEU A 65 11.02 -1.74 -8.78
N PRO A 66 10.82 -2.64 -9.78
CA PRO A 66 11.78 -3.72 -10.04
C PRO A 66 13.15 -3.24 -10.50
N GLU A 67 13.25 -2.02 -11.04
CA GLU A 67 14.45 -1.43 -11.62
C GLU A 67 15.23 -0.56 -10.61
N LEU A 68 14.60 -0.18 -9.49
CA LEU A 68 15.26 0.53 -8.40
C LEU A 68 16.26 -0.39 -7.66
N SER A 69 17.31 0.20 -7.08
CA SER A 69 18.20 -0.55 -6.19
C SER A 69 17.46 -0.97 -4.92
N VAL A 70 17.98 -1.97 -4.20
CA VAL A 70 17.37 -2.38 -2.93
C VAL A 70 17.42 -1.22 -1.94
N GLU A 71 18.49 -0.43 -1.94
CA GLU A 71 18.65 0.77 -1.11
C GLU A 71 17.56 1.81 -1.39
N ALA A 72 17.25 2.09 -2.66
CA ALA A 72 16.17 3.01 -3.02
C ALA A 72 14.80 2.45 -2.59
N LEU A 73 14.58 1.14 -2.69
CA LEU A 73 13.35 0.50 -2.20
C LEU A 73 13.24 0.56 -0.66
N LYS A 74 14.36 0.49 0.08
CA LYS A 74 14.35 0.72 1.54
C LYS A 74 13.88 2.13 1.88
N GLU A 75 14.28 3.13 1.10
CA GLU A 75 13.80 4.52 1.27
C GLU A 75 12.30 4.63 0.98
N VAL A 76 11.79 3.93 -0.04
CA VAL A 76 10.35 3.85 -0.33
C VAL A 76 9.59 3.27 0.85
N VAL A 77 10.01 2.12 1.39
CA VAL A 77 9.36 1.50 2.56
C VAL A 77 9.46 2.42 3.79
N SER A 78 10.61 3.04 4.03
CA SER A 78 10.78 4.02 5.13
C SER A 78 9.84 5.21 4.99
N THR A 79 9.61 5.67 3.75
CA THR A 79 8.66 6.73 3.46
C THR A 79 7.23 6.29 3.77
N TRP A 80 6.83 5.07 3.40
CA TRP A 80 5.53 4.52 3.77
C TRP A 80 5.34 4.45 5.29
N GLN A 81 6.36 4.02 6.04
CA GLN A 81 6.34 4.01 7.50
C GLN A 81 6.16 5.41 8.08
N ALA A 82 6.97 6.38 7.65
CA ALA A 82 6.90 7.75 8.14
C ALA A 82 5.53 8.39 7.89
N GLN A 83 4.99 8.20 6.68
CA GLN A 83 3.70 8.76 6.31
C GLN A 83 2.53 8.08 7.02
N THR A 84 2.60 6.75 7.22
CA THR A 84 1.58 6.01 7.99
C THR A 84 1.61 6.44 9.46
N ALA A 85 2.79 6.58 10.05
CA ALA A 85 2.94 7.05 11.43
C ALA A 85 2.46 8.50 11.64
N GLU A 86 2.71 9.37 10.67
CA GLU A 86 2.27 10.77 10.73
C GLU A 86 0.75 10.87 10.61
N LEU A 87 0.17 10.30 9.55
CA LEU A 87 -1.26 10.40 9.27
C LEU A 87 -2.10 9.60 10.28
N GLY A 88 -1.59 8.47 10.77
CA GLY A 88 -2.25 7.64 11.77
C GLY A 88 -2.45 8.33 13.13
N GLN A 89 -1.77 9.45 13.40
CA GLN A 89 -2.05 10.27 14.59
C GLN A 89 -3.39 11.02 14.51
N SER A 90 -3.89 11.24 13.29
CA SER A 90 -5.12 12.02 13.04
C SER A 90 -6.25 11.22 12.41
N TYR A 91 -5.93 10.09 11.76
CA TYR A 91 -6.90 9.32 10.97
C TYR A 91 -6.89 7.84 11.38
N PRO A 92 -8.05 7.20 11.57
CA PRO A 92 -8.17 5.78 11.89
C PRO A 92 -7.78 4.84 10.73
N TRP A 93 -7.69 5.34 9.50
CA TRP A 93 -7.24 4.55 8.36
C TRP A 93 -6.30 5.33 7.47
N VAL A 94 -5.14 4.73 7.17
CA VAL A 94 -4.16 5.25 6.22
C VAL A 94 -3.92 4.20 5.14
N GLN A 95 -4.45 4.43 3.94
CA GLN A 95 -4.30 3.54 2.81
C GLN A 95 -3.08 3.93 1.98
N VAL A 96 -2.02 3.14 2.03
CA VAL A 96 -0.91 3.22 1.07
C VAL A 96 -1.25 2.33 -0.13
N PHE A 97 -1.11 2.85 -1.34
CA PHE A 97 -1.37 2.09 -2.58
C PHE A 97 -0.58 2.62 -3.79
N GLU A 98 -0.46 1.79 -4.82
CA GLU A 98 0.12 2.14 -6.12
C GLU A 98 -0.82 1.69 -7.24
N ASN A 99 -0.98 2.52 -8.28
CA ASN A 99 -1.59 2.12 -9.55
C ASN A 99 -0.52 2.25 -10.64
N LYS A 100 -0.02 1.11 -11.14
CA LYS A 100 1.02 1.04 -12.16
C LYS A 100 0.41 0.74 -13.52
N GLY A 101 0.78 1.58 -14.50
CA GLY A 101 0.42 1.39 -15.91
C GLY A 101 -0.96 1.92 -16.30
N ALA A 102 -1.11 2.28 -17.58
CA ALA A 102 -2.34 2.88 -18.10
C ALA A 102 -3.58 1.97 -17.95
N ALA A 103 -3.38 0.65 -18.01
CA ALA A 103 -4.44 -0.34 -17.81
C ALA A 103 -5.10 -0.25 -16.42
N MET A 104 -4.39 0.30 -15.42
CA MET A 104 -4.87 0.47 -14.05
C MET A 104 -5.31 1.91 -13.73
N GLY A 105 -5.52 2.73 -14.77
CA GLY A 105 -5.97 4.12 -14.60
C GLY A 105 -4.91 5.09 -14.11
N CYS A 106 -3.62 4.75 -14.23
CA CYS A 106 -2.52 5.64 -13.90
C CYS A 106 -2.49 6.84 -14.85
N SER A 107 -2.69 8.06 -14.33
CA SER A 107 -2.78 9.30 -15.12
C SER A 107 -1.43 9.99 -15.34
N ASN A 108 -0.39 9.63 -14.58
CA ASN A 108 0.95 10.20 -14.69
C ASN A 108 2.00 9.07 -14.81
N PRO A 109 2.85 9.07 -15.86
CA PRO A 109 3.79 7.97 -16.09
C PRO A 109 4.97 7.93 -15.11
N HIS A 110 5.21 8.97 -14.31
CA HIS A 110 6.29 8.97 -13.31
C HIS A 110 6.02 7.88 -12.25
N PRO A 111 6.98 7.01 -11.90
CA PRO A 111 6.80 5.98 -10.87
C PRO A 111 6.43 6.58 -9.51
N HIS A 112 5.19 6.35 -9.07
CA HIS A 112 4.65 6.94 -7.84
C HIS A 112 3.60 6.06 -7.16
N GLY A 113 3.51 6.21 -5.85
CA GLY A 113 2.41 5.71 -5.04
C GLY A 113 1.52 6.85 -4.54
N GLN A 114 0.46 6.48 -3.83
CA GLN A 114 -0.46 7.39 -3.20
C GLN A 114 -0.75 6.95 -1.76
N ILE A 115 -1.15 7.92 -0.93
CA ILE A 115 -1.59 7.67 0.43
C ILE A 115 -2.87 8.45 0.66
N TRP A 116 -3.95 7.74 0.98
CA TRP A 116 -5.21 8.37 1.35
C TRP A 116 -5.50 8.06 2.81
N ALA A 117 -5.65 9.11 3.63
CA ALA A 117 -6.01 8.98 5.02
C ALA A 117 -7.49 9.37 5.20
N ASN A 118 -8.25 8.52 5.89
CA ASN A 118 -9.70 8.63 6.01
C ASN A 118 -10.10 8.78 7.48
N SER A 119 -11.06 9.65 7.76
CA SER A 119 -11.71 9.81 9.08
C SER A 119 -12.64 8.65 9.46
N PHE A 120 -12.80 7.66 8.58
CA PHE A 120 -13.64 6.48 8.73
C PHE A 120 -12.89 5.24 8.22
N LEU A 121 -13.36 4.05 8.59
CA LEU A 121 -12.86 2.79 8.02
C LEU A 121 -13.54 2.52 6.67
N PRO A 122 -12.80 2.41 5.56
CA PRO A 122 -13.38 1.99 4.29
C PRO A 122 -13.96 0.57 4.35
N ASN A 123 -14.82 0.24 3.39
CA ASN A 123 -15.54 -1.04 3.33
C ASN A 123 -14.62 -2.27 3.52
N GLU A 124 -13.49 -2.30 2.82
CA GLU A 124 -12.55 -3.42 2.90
C GLU A 124 -11.85 -3.49 4.27
N ALA A 125 -11.45 -2.34 4.81
CA ALA A 125 -10.83 -2.24 6.13
C ALA A 125 -11.77 -2.72 7.24
N GLU A 126 -13.04 -2.27 7.24
CA GLU A 126 -14.05 -2.73 8.20
C GLU A 126 -14.26 -4.25 8.11
N ARG A 127 -14.40 -4.75 6.88
CA ARG A 127 -14.68 -6.16 6.64
C ARG A 127 -13.53 -7.04 7.11
N GLU A 128 -12.30 -6.68 6.77
CA GLU A 128 -11.10 -7.41 7.18
C GLU A 128 -10.90 -7.34 8.70
N ASP A 129 -11.06 -6.18 9.32
CA ASP A 129 -10.96 -6.02 10.78
C ASP A 129 -11.95 -6.92 11.51
N ARG A 130 -13.23 -6.89 11.11
CA ARG A 130 -14.29 -7.69 11.73
C ARG A 130 -14.04 -9.19 11.58
N LEU A 131 -13.64 -9.65 10.38
CA LEU A 131 -13.41 -11.07 10.12
C LEU A 131 -12.15 -11.60 10.79
N GLN A 132 -11.07 -10.81 10.84
CA GLN A 132 -9.86 -11.18 11.57
C GLN A 132 -10.12 -11.26 13.09
N LYS A 133 -10.88 -10.32 13.65
CA LYS A 133 -11.32 -10.39 15.06
C LYS A 133 -12.17 -11.62 15.35
N ALA A 134 -13.11 -11.97 14.45
CA ALA A 134 -13.94 -13.15 14.60
C ALA A 134 -13.11 -14.45 14.58
N TYR A 135 -12.15 -14.56 13.65
CA TYR A 135 -11.23 -15.70 13.62
C TYR A 135 -10.36 -15.76 14.87
N PHE A 136 -9.81 -14.64 15.31
CA PHE A 136 -8.97 -14.57 16.50
C PHE A 136 -9.74 -15.00 17.76
N ALA A 137 -10.98 -14.55 17.91
CA ALA A 137 -11.84 -14.94 19.03
C ALA A 137 -12.15 -16.45 19.08
N GLN A 138 -12.19 -17.11 17.91
CA GLN A 138 -12.48 -18.55 17.80
C GLN A 138 -11.23 -19.43 17.93
N ASN A 139 -10.10 -18.99 17.37
CA ASN A 139 -8.90 -19.82 17.21
C ASN A 139 -7.75 -19.43 18.15
N GLY A 140 -7.79 -18.24 18.76
CA GLY A 140 -6.71 -17.74 19.64
C GLY A 140 -5.42 -17.36 18.91
N SER A 141 -5.44 -17.31 17.57
CA SER A 141 -4.30 -16.97 16.71
C SER A 141 -4.75 -16.05 15.56
N PRO A 142 -3.91 -15.12 15.06
CA PRO A 142 -4.25 -14.28 13.92
C PRO A 142 -4.41 -15.10 12.63
N MET A 143 -5.48 -14.85 11.88
CA MET A 143 -5.83 -15.60 10.66
C MET A 143 -4.68 -15.66 9.65
N LEU A 144 -4.07 -14.53 9.34
CA LEU A 144 -3.02 -14.46 8.31
C LEU A 144 -1.69 -15.05 8.78
N VAL A 145 -1.45 -15.12 10.09
CA VAL A 145 -0.28 -15.80 10.65
C VAL A 145 -0.44 -17.31 10.47
N ASP A 146 -1.60 -17.87 10.83
CA ASP A 146 -1.90 -19.28 10.61
C ASP A 146 -1.88 -19.64 9.12
N TYR A 147 -2.43 -18.77 8.26
CA TYR A 147 -2.41 -18.96 6.81
C TYR A 147 -0.97 -18.98 6.26
N THR A 148 -0.13 -18.05 6.69
CA THR A 148 1.29 -18.01 6.30
C THR A 148 2.01 -19.30 6.65
N GLN A 149 1.77 -19.88 7.83
CA GLN A 149 2.37 -21.15 8.22
C GLN A 149 1.92 -22.32 7.32
N ARG A 150 0.65 -22.34 6.91
CA ARG A 150 0.12 -23.36 5.98
C ARG A 150 0.75 -23.25 4.60
N GLU A 151 0.88 -22.03 4.08
CA GLU A 151 1.52 -21.81 2.77
C GLU A 151 3.02 -22.14 2.78
N LEU A 152 3.73 -21.86 3.88
CA LEU A 152 5.13 -22.28 4.05
C LEU A 152 5.29 -23.80 4.04
N ALA A 153 4.35 -24.54 4.63
CA ALA A 153 4.39 -26.01 4.66
C ALA A 153 4.00 -26.66 3.33
N ASP A 154 3.07 -26.06 2.58
CA ASP A 154 2.56 -26.55 1.30
C ASP A 154 3.53 -26.19 0.15
N GLY A 155 3.86 -24.90 0.01
CA GLY A 155 4.75 -24.39 -1.02
C GLY A 155 4.16 -24.31 -2.44
N SER A 156 3.01 -24.94 -2.72
CA SER A 156 2.44 -25.00 -4.08
C SER A 156 2.04 -23.64 -4.66
N ARG A 157 1.77 -22.64 -3.82
CA ARG A 157 1.36 -21.28 -4.21
C ARG A 157 2.42 -20.21 -3.92
N THR A 158 3.60 -20.61 -3.45
CA THR A 158 4.69 -19.68 -3.12
C THR A 158 5.32 -19.10 -4.38
N VAL A 159 5.42 -17.77 -4.43
CA VAL A 159 6.03 -17.01 -5.54
C VAL A 159 7.37 -16.42 -5.12
N VAL A 160 7.45 -15.82 -3.93
CA VAL A 160 8.66 -15.27 -3.34
C VAL A 160 8.72 -15.66 -1.88
N GLU A 161 9.88 -16.11 -1.44
CA GLU A 161 10.18 -16.32 -0.04
C GLU A 161 11.53 -15.66 0.27
N THR A 162 11.56 -14.83 1.30
CA THR A 162 12.78 -14.21 1.85
C THR A 162 12.90 -14.58 3.33
N GLU A 163 13.81 -13.96 4.08
CA GLU A 163 13.99 -14.28 5.50
C GLU A 163 12.73 -13.95 6.32
N HIS A 164 12.15 -12.78 6.08
CA HIS A 164 11.04 -12.24 6.85
C HIS A 164 9.71 -12.18 6.10
N TRP A 165 9.69 -12.40 4.78
CA TRP A 165 8.48 -12.24 3.96
C TRP A 165 8.15 -13.47 3.10
N LEU A 166 6.86 -13.61 2.83
CA LEU A 166 6.29 -14.59 1.93
C LEU A 166 5.31 -13.91 0.97
N ALA A 167 5.49 -14.09 -0.34
CA ALA A 167 4.51 -13.76 -1.36
C ALA A 167 3.94 -15.04 -1.95
N VAL A 168 2.61 -15.18 -1.91
CA VAL A 168 1.87 -16.32 -2.47
C VAL A 168 0.84 -15.84 -3.48
N VAL A 169 0.42 -16.71 -4.40
CA VAL A 169 -0.89 -16.58 -5.03
C VAL A 169 -1.91 -17.06 -4.01
N PRO A 170 -2.73 -16.18 -3.39
CA PRO A 170 -3.59 -16.61 -2.30
C PRO A 170 -4.56 -17.68 -2.79
N TYR A 171 -4.94 -18.61 -1.90
CA TYR A 171 -5.87 -19.69 -2.25
C TYR A 171 -7.19 -19.17 -2.85
N TRP A 172 -7.61 -17.97 -2.44
CA TRP A 172 -8.82 -17.29 -2.88
C TRP A 172 -8.56 -16.17 -3.91
N ALA A 173 -7.43 -16.19 -4.62
CA ALA A 173 -7.09 -15.20 -5.64
C ALA A 173 -8.25 -14.94 -6.62
N ALA A 174 -8.55 -13.67 -6.85
CA ALA A 174 -9.56 -13.23 -7.81
C ALA A 174 -8.93 -12.89 -9.18
N TRP A 175 -7.73 -12.31 -9.18
CA TRP A 175 -7.01 -11.97 -10.41
C TRP A 175 -6.05 -13.08 -10.86
N PRO A 176 -5.78 -13.23 -12.17
CA PRO A 176 -5.03 -14.37 -12.71
C PRO A 176 -3.64 -14.58 -12.09
N PHE A 177 -2.97 -13.49 -11.74
CA PHE A 177 -1.65 -13.49 -11.10
C PHE A 177 -1.68 -12.67 -9.81
N GLU A 178 -2.81 -12.65 -9.10
CA GLU A 178 -2.89 -11.97 -7.81
C GLU A 178 -1.86 -12.54 -6.83
N THR A 179 -1.22 -11.68 -6.05
CA THR A 179 -0.35 -12.13 -4.95
C THR A 179 -0.65 -11.41 -3.65
N LEU A 180 -0.53 -12.15 -2.55
CA LEU A 180 -0.59 -11.64 -1.20
C LEU A 180 0.82 -11.72 -0.59
N LEU A 181 1.38 -10.56 -0.20
CA LEU A 181 2.70 -10.42 0.43
C LEU A 181 2.54 -10.20 1.93
N LEU A 182 3.08 -11.09 2.75
CA LEU A 182 2.87 -11.16 4.20
C LEU A 182 4.20 -11.28 4.95
N PRO A 183 4.33 -10.68 6.14
CA PRO A 183 5.43 -10.98 7.03
C PRO A 183 5.25 -12.39 7.61
N LYS A 184 6.35 -13.13 7.76
CA LYS A 184 6.35 -14.46 8.42
C LYS A 184 6.11 -14.37 9.93
N ALA A 185 6.38 -13.20 10.51
CA ALA A 185 6.12 -12.88 11.91
C ALA A 185 4.80 -12.12 12.06
N HIS A 186 4.20 -12.18 13.26
CA HIS A 186 3.04 -11.36 13.58
C HIS A 186 3.44 -9.89 13.73
N VAL A 187 2.90 -9.04 12.86
CA VAL A 187 3.09 -7.59 12.85
C VAL A 187 1.73 -6.94 12.54
N GLN A 188 1.32 -5.92 13.29
CA GLN A 188 0.00 -5.30 13.08
C GLN A 188 0.06 -4.15 12.09
N ARG A 189 1.15 -3.38 12.10
CA ARG A 189 1.32 -2.18 11.27
C ARG A 189 2.69 -2.12 10.62
N ILE A 190 2.78 -1.47 9.45
CA ILE A 190 4.07 -1.25 8.77
C ILE A 190 5.05 -0.46 9.64
N THR A 191 4.55 0.39 10.54
CA THR A 191 5.31 1.19 11.50
C THR A 191 5.97 0.35 12.61
N GLU A 192 5.58 -0.92 12.75
CA GLU A 192 6.10 -1.85 13.76
C GLU A 192 7.18 -2.80 13.20
N LEU A 193 7.48 -2.71 11.90
CA LEU A 193 8.56 -3.50 11.30
C LEU A 193 9.91 -3.09 11.87
N SER A 194 10.73 -4.08 12.24
CA SER A 194 12.14 -3.85 12.54
C SER A 194 12.91 -3.41 11.29
N ASP A 195 14.10 -2.82 11.46
CA ASP A 195 14.96 -2.46 10.34
C ASP A 195 15.28 -3.67 9.44
N ALA A 196 15.49 -4.86 10.03
CA ALA A 196 15.73 -6.09 9.27
C ALA A 196 14.51 -6.50 8.43
N GLN A 197 13.30 -6.44 9.02
CA GLN A 197 12.06 -6.76 8.31
C GLN A 197 11.77 -5.73 7.21
N ARG A 198 12.02 -4.44 7.46
CA ARG A 198 11.87 -3.36 6.48
C ARG A 198 12.82 -3.55 5.30
N ASP A 199 14.09 -3.85 5.59
CA ASP A 199 15.10 -4.04 4.57
C ASP A 199 14.84 -5.29 3.72
N ASP A 200 14.36 -6.36 4.34
CA ASP A 200 13.95 -7.57 3.63
C ASP A 200 12.63 -7.39 2.86
N LEU A 201 11.74 -6.48 3.28
CA LEU A 201 10.56 -6.09 2.49
C LEU A 201 10.97 -5.47 1.15
N ALA A 202 11.96 -4.58 1.16
CA ALA A 202 12.50 -3.99 -0.07
C ALA A 202 13.04 -5.07 -1.02
N LEU A 203 13.71 -6.10 -0.49
CA LEU A 203 14.17 -7.24 -1.27
C LEU A 203 13.00 -8.09 -1.81
N ALA A 204 11.98 -8.36 -0.99
CA ALA A 204 10.80 -9.11 -1.38
C ALA A 204 10.02 -8.39 -2.50
N LEU A 205 9.81 -7.07 -2.38
CA LEU A 205 9.18 -6.24 -3.41
C LEU A 205 9.96 -6.26 -4.72
N LYS A 206 11.29 -6.12 -4.66
CA LYS A 206 12.14 -6.22 -5.86
C LYS A 206 11.97 -7.57 -6.54
N LYS A 207 12.10 -8.66 -5.79
CA LYS A 207 11.96 -10.03 -6.32
C LYS A 207 10.57 -10.26 -6.93
N LEU A 208 9.51 -9.83 -6.24
CA LEU A 208 8.13 -10.01 -6.68
C LEU A 208 7.84 -9.22 -7.97
N THR A 209 8.12 -7.93 -7.97
CA THR A 209 7.87 -7.06 -9.13
C THR A 209 8.75 -7.40 -10.33
N SER A 210 9.99 -7.89 -10.11
CA SER A 210 10.81 -8.41 -11.20
C SER A 210 10.23 -9.69 -11.81
N ARG A 211 9.61 -10.58 -11.01
CA ARG A 211 8.93 -11.76 -11.54
C ARG A 211 7.72 -11.38 -12.38
N TYR A 212 6.95 -10.37 -11.97
CA TYR A 212 5.84 -9.84 -12.75
C TYR A 212 6.28 -9.32 -14.11
N ASP A 213 7.29 -8.44 -14.15
CA ASP A 213 7.77 -7.90 -15.43
C ASP A 213 8.37 -8.99 -16.34
N ASN A 214 9.05 -9.97 -15.75
CA ASN A 214 9.62 -11.09 -16.50
C ASN A 214 8.58 -12.09 -17.04
N LEU A 215 7.38 -12.16 -16.48
CA LEU A 215 6.35 -13.11 -16.90
C LEU A 215 5.97 -12.95 -18.37
N PHE A 216 5.89 -11.70 -18.83
CA PHE A 216 5.56 -11.35 -20.22
C PHE A 216 6.63 -10.48 -20.89
N GLN A 217 7.78 -10.30 -20.26
CA GLN A 217 8.89 -9.45 -20.74
C GLN A 217 8.43 -8.01 -21.06
N CYS A 218 7.61 -7.45 -20.17
CA CYS A 218 7.06 -6.10 -20.30
C CYS A 218 6.82 -5.48 -18.92
N SER A 219 6.61 -4.16 -18.87
CA SER A 219 6.24 -3.50 -17.61
C SER A 219 4.83 -3.95 -17.20
N PHE A 220 4.75 -4.77 -16.15
CA PHE A 220 3.51 -5.41 -15.73
C PHE A 220 2.61 -4.42 -14.98
N PRO A 221 1.35 -4.21 -15.40
CA PRO A 221 0.41 -3.32 -14.73
C PRO A 221 -0.22 -3.98 -13.50
N TYR A 222 -0.42 -3.22 -12.43
CA TYR A 222 -1.12 -3.69 -11.22
C TYR A 222 -1.67 -2.54 -10.38
N SER A 223 -2.62 -2.86 -9.50
CA SER A 223 -2.95 -2.05 -8.33
C SER A 223 -2.51 -2.82 -7.10
N CYS A 224 -1.69 -2.21 -6.24
CA CYS A 224 -1.28 -2.83 -4.98
C CYS A 224 -1.73 -1.97 -3.81
N LEU A 225 -2.13 -2.61 -2.73
CA LEU A 225 -2.61 -1.97 -1.51
C LEU A 225 -1.90 -2.58 -0.31
N CYS A 226 -1.51 -1.73 0.65
CA CYS A 226 -1.02 -2.18 1.94
C CYS A 226 -2.15 -2.10 2.96
N TYR A 227 -2.49 -3.23 3.58
CA TYR A 227 -3.46 -3.31 4.66
C TYR A 227 -2.72 -3.47 5.99
N THR A 228 -3.11 -2.66 6.98
CA THR A 228 -2.57 -2.70 8.34
C THR A 228 -3.71 -2.58 9.33
N SER A 229 -3.49 -2.92 10.61
CA SER A 229 -4.45 -2.63 11.67
C SER A 229 -4.80 -1.13 11.67
N PRO A 230 -6.07 -0.76 11.86
CA PRO A 230 -6.44 0.62 12.20
C PRO A 230 -5.83 1.04 13.54
#